data_AF-A0A8G1RDI9-F1
#
_entry.id   AF-A0A8G1RDI9-F1
#
_cell.length_a   1.000
_cell.length_b   1.000
_cell.length_c   1.000
_cell.angle_alpha   90.00
_cell.angle_beta   90.00
_cell.angle_gamma   90.00
#
_symmetry.space_group_name_H-M   'P 1'
#
loop_
_entity.id
_entity.type
_entity.pdbx_description
1 polymer ?
#
loop_
_entity_poly.entity_id
_entity_poly.type
_entity_poly.pdbx_seq_one_letter_code
_entity_poly.pdbx_strand_id
1 'polypeptide(L)'
;MKSTIPTVDIAPWLNPHVSESARQHVVAAMRDDACTTYGFFNLIGHGVAPAQRQEILDCAKLFFTLPEDEKMKVWIGNSVGRSFRGYEPPGIQTHQEGLLPDTKECFIVGHEVPATDPESGTFSTGPNLWPAAEGHRYSVPFFLNGQLGLRCKALDGSGVETVVGEHIRGRLIETMGVTGERLR
;
A
#
# COMPACT_ATOMS: atom_id res chain seq x y z
N MET A 1 -9.51 -19.93 -29.49
CA MET A 1 -9.41 -18.48 -29.25
C MET A 1 -8.45 -18.27 -28.11
N LYS A 2 -7.44 -17.38 -28.23
CA LYS A 2 -6.62 -17.01 -27.07
C LYS A 2 -7.51 -16.23 -26.12
N SER A 3 -7.85 -16.82 -24.98
CA SER A 3 -8.49 -16.10 -23.88
C SER A 3 -7.48 -15.10 -23.34
N THR A 4 -7.74 -13.80 -23.54
CA THR A 4 -6.93 -12.71 -23.00
C THR A 4 -7.56 -12.23 -21.72
N ILE A 5 -6.76 -12.10 -20.66
CA ILE A 5 -7.20 -11.50 -19.40
C ILE A 5 -7.78 -10.10 -19.70
N PRO A 6 -9.01 -9.78 -19.25
CA PRO A 6 -9.62 -8.49 -19.51
C PRO A 6 -8.75 -7.35 -19.01
N THR A 7 -8.78 -6.22 -19.73
CA THR A 7 -8.15 -4.98 -19.28
C THR A 7 -9.22 -3.92 -19.19
N VAL A 8 -9.38 -3.31 -18.01
CA VAL A 8 -10.38 -2.28 -17.75
C VAL A 8 -9.70 -0.94 -17.52
N ASP A 9 -10.08 0.06 -18.31
CA ASP A 9 -9.67 1.45 -18.12
C ASP A 9 -10.64 2.18 -17.18
N ILE A 10 -10.14 2.63 -16.02
CA ILE A 10 -10.93 3.33 -15.02
C ILE A 10 -10.82 4.86 -15.12
N ALA A 11 -10.08 5.40 -16.09
CA ALA A 11 -9.94 6.85 -16.25
C ALA A 11 -11.30 7.59 -16.33
N PRO A 12 -12.35 7.07 -17.03
CA PRO A 12 -13.67 7.70 -16.99
C PRO A 12 -14.27 7.73 -15.59
N TRP A 13 -14.10 6.68 -14.79
CA TRP A 13 -14.62 6.63 -13.42
C TRP A 13 -13.96 7.70 -12.52
N LEU A 14 -12.67 7.98 -12.71
CA LEU A 14 -11.93 8.96 -11.93
C LEU A 14 -12.20 10.42 -12.35
N ASN A 15 -12.69 10.64 -13.57
CA ASN A 15 -12.90 11.99 -14.11
C ASN A 15 -14.24 12.58 -13.64
N PRO A 16 -14.27 13.66 -12.83
CA PRO A 16 -15.52 14.25 -12.34
C PRO A 16 -16.41 14.87 -13.43
N HIS A 17 -15.89 15.06 -14.65
CA HIS A 17 -16.59 15.74 -15.74
C HIS A 17 -17.18 14.80 -16.81
N VAL A 18 -17.02 13.48 -16.67
CA VAL A 18 -17.66 12.55 -17.63
C VAL A 18 -19.13 12.32 -17.29
N SER A 19 -19.88 11.82 -18.27
CA SER A 19 -21.28 11.44 -18.06
C SER A 19 -21.41 10.25 -17.11
N GLU A 20 -22.56 10.17 -16.43
CA GLU A 20 -22.90 9.00 -15.59
C GLU A 20 -22.90 7.71 -16.41
N SER A 21 -23.34 7.76 -17.68
CA SER A 21 -23.28 6.61 -18.58
C SER A 21 -21.83 6.13 -18.79
N ALA A 22 -20.85 7.02 -18.90
CA ALA A 22 -19.45 6.63 -19.02
C ALA A 22 -18.93 5.94 -17.74
N ARG A 23 -19.35 6.41 -16.56
CA ARG A 23 -19.04 5.76 -15.27
C ARG A 23 -19.66 4.37 -15.18
N GLN A 24 -20.91 4.22 -15.58
CA GLN A 24 -21.62 2.94 -15.57
C GLN A 24 -21.01 1.92 -16.54
N HIS A 25 -20.46 2.35 -17.69
CA HIS A 25 -19.73 1.45 -18.59
C HIS A 25 -18.48 0.84 -17.92
N VAL A 26 -17.74 1.62 -17.12
CA VAL A 26 -16.60 1.09 -16.36
C VAL A 26 -17.07 0.05 -15.34
N VAL A 27 -18.15 0.35 -14.60
CA VAL A 27 -18.72 -0.59 -13.62
C VAL A 27 -19.18 -1.88 -14.28
N ALA A 28 -19.89 -1.80 -15.42
CA ALA A 28 -20.34 -2.96 -16.17
C ALA A 28 -19.16 -3.80 -16.66
N ALA A 29 -18.11 -3.17 -17.21
CA ALA A 29 -16.90 -3.88 -17.64
C ALA A 29 -16.19 -4.62 -16.49
N MET A 30 -16.14 -4.03 -15.29
CA MET A 30 -15.55 -4.67 -14.11
C MET A 30 -16.45 -5.80 -13.58
N ARG A 31 -17.72 -5.48 -13.27
CA ARG A 31 -18.62 -6.37 -12.56
C ARG A 31 -19.17 -7.46 -13.45
N ASP A 32 -19.75 -7.09 -14.59
CA ASP A 32 -20.60 -7.96 -15.41
C ASP A 32 -19.81 -8.79 -16.41
N ASP A 33 -18.59 -8.35 -16.77
CA ASP A 33 -17.68 -9.07 -17.66
C ASP A 33 -16.49 -9.66 -16.89
N ALA A 34 -15.58 -8.82 -16.40
CA ALA A 34 -14.32 -9.29 -15.84
C ALA A 34 -14.47 -10.15 -14.57
N CYS A 35 -15.18 -9.66 -13.55
CA CYS A 35 -15.31 -10.36 -12.26
C CYS A 35 -16.16 -11.63 -12.36
N THR A 36 -17.29 -11.57 -13.07
CA THR A 36 -18.21 -12.72 -13.23
C THR A 36 -17.66 -13.80 -14.16
N THR A 37 -16.87 -13.42 -15.18
CA THR A 37 -16.34 -14.38 -16.16
C THR A 37 -14.98 -14.94 -15.75
N TYR A 38 -14.08 -14.09 -15.21
CA TYR A 38 -12.69 -14.47 -14.94
C TYR A 38 -12.30 -14.39 -13.46
N GLY A 39 -13.00 -13.60 -12.65
CA GLY A 39 -12.65 -13.33 -11.25
C GLY A 39 -11.48 -12.35 -11.07
N PHE A 40 -10.85 -11.89 -12.15
CA PHE A 40 -9.75 -10.92 -12.13
C PHE A 40 -9.58 -10.22 -13.49
N PHE A 41 -8.90 -9.07 -13.49
CA PHE A 41 -8.60 -8.28 -14.68
C PHE A 41 -7.37 -7.38 -14.47
N ASN A 42 -6.77 -6.92 -15.56
CA ASN A 42 -5.78 -5.85 -15.54
C ASN A 42 -6.51 -4.50 -15.44
N LEU A 43 -6.00 -3.60 -14.60
CA LEU A 43 -6.59 -2.27 -14.40
C LEU A 43 -5.63 -1.20 -14.93
N ILE A 44 -6.12 -0.30 -15.78
CA ILE A 44 -5.36 0.84 -16.34
C ILE A 44 -6.11 2.15 -16.10
N GLY A 45 -5.48 3.29 -16.41
CA GLY A 45 -6.11 4.61 -16.23
C GLY A 45 -6.22 5.08 -14.78
N HIS A 46 -5.61 4.36 -13.84
CA HIS A 46 -5.61 4.66 -12.40
C HIS A 46 -4.69 5.81 -11.97
N GLY A 47 -3.94 6.42 -12.89
CA GLY A 47 -3.10 7.61 -12.60
C GLY A 47 -1.79 7.36 -11.86
N VAL A 48 -1.47 6.11 -11.48
CA VAL A 48 -0.21 5.77 -10.78
C VAL A 48 0.92 5.72 -11.80
N ALA A 49 1.94 6.56 -11.63
CA ALA A 49 3.02 6.69 -12.60
C ALA A 49 3.87 5.40 -12.66
N PRO A 50 4.38 5.01 -13.85
CA PRO A 50 5.28 3.86 -13.98
C PRO A 50 6.51 3.95 -13.09
N ALA A 51 7.08 5.14 -12.91
CA ALA A 51 8.23 5.38 -12.03
C ALA A 51 7.91 4.99 -10.56
N GLN A 52 6.75 5.40 -10.04
CA GLN A 52 6.33 5.06 -8.67
C GLN A 52 6.14 3.55 -8.48
N ARG A 53 5.62 2.85 -9.51
CA ARG A 53 5.50 1.38 -9.47
C ARG A 53 6.87 0.71 -9.49
N GLN A 54 7.84 1.29 -10.18
CA GLN A 54 9.20 0.76 -10.21
C GLN A 54 9.92 0.99 -8.88
N GLU A 55 9.79 2.18 -8.30
CA GLU A 55 10.36 2.55 -7.00
C GLU A 55 9.94 1.58 -5.90
N ILE A 56 8.65 1.23 -5.80
CA ILE A 56 8.19 0.29 -4.77
C ILE A 56 8.77 -1.12 -4.95
N LEU A 57 8.90 -1.60 -6.19
CA LEU A 57 9.52 -2.89 -6.47
C LEU A 57 11.00 -2.89 -6.09
N ASP A 58 11.69 -1.78 -6.33
CA ASP A 58 13.11 -1.66 -5.99
C ASP A 58 13.34 -1.53 -4.49
N CYS A 59 12.45 -0.86 -3.75
CA CYS A 59 12.44 -0.89 -2.28
C CYS A 59 12.26 -2.31 -1.74
N ALA A 60 11.29 -3.07 -2.28
CA ALA A 60 11.06 -4.45 -1.86
C ALA A 60 12.29 -5.33 -2.13
N LYS A 61 12.89 -5.25 -3.33
CA LYS A 61 14.12 -5.98 -3.68
C LYS A 61 15.25 -5.66 -2.70
N LEU A 62 15.47 -4.37 -2.41
CA LEU A 62 16.54 -3.96 -1.51
C LEU A 62 16.41 -4.63 -0.14
N PHE A 63 15.21 -4.64 0.43
CA PHE A 63 14.96 -5.31 1.71
C PHE A 63 15.20 -6.83 1.62
N PHE A 64 14.64 -7.50 0.61
CA PHE A 64 14.74 -8.96 0.52
C PHE A 64 16.14 -9.47 0.13
N THR A 65 16.99 -8.60 -0.44
CA THR A 65 18.42 -8.89 -0.67
C THR A 65 19.29 -8.78 0.59
N LEU A 66 18.76 -8.27 1.70
CA LEU A 66 19.51 -8.22 2.95
C LEU A 66 19.77 -9.64 3.50
N PRO A 67 20.87 -9.81 4.26
CA PRO A 67 21.10 -11.00 5.07
C PRO A 67 19.89 -11.33 5.96
N GLU A 68 19.66 -12.62 6.21
CA GLU A 68 18.49 -13.09 6.97
C GLU A 68 18.44 -12.48 8.38
N ASP A 69 19.57 -12.37 9.06
CA ASP A 69 19.69 -11.76 10.39
C ASP A 69 19.27 -10.29 10.41
N GLU A 70 19.56 -9.54 9.33
CA GLU A 70 19.09 -8.16 9.18
C GLU A 70 17.56 -8.09 8.98
N LYS A 71 16.99 -8.99 8.16
CA LYS A 71 15.53 -9.07 7.97
C LYS A 71 14.81 -9.47 9.26
N MET A 72 15.40 -10.39 10.02
CA MET A 72 14.83 -10.89 11.29
C MET A 72 14.81 -9.85 12.42
N LYS A 73 15.54 -8.73 12.32
CA LYS A 73 15.44 -7.62 13.29
C LYS A 73 14.03 -7.03 13.36
N VAL A 74 13.29 -7.12 12.26
CA VAL A 74 11.89 -6.66 12.14
C VAL A 74 10.93 -7.82 11.99
N TRP A 75 11.28 -8.99 12.53
CA TRP A 75 10.42 -10.18 12.51
C TRP A 75 9.02 -9.87 13.05
N ILE A 76 8.00 -10.40 12.39
CA ILE A 76 6.59 -10.18 12.72
C ILE A 76 6.21 -10.57 14.15
N GLY A 77 6.95 -11.50 14.76
CA GLY A 77 6.78 -11.87 16.17
C GLY A 77 7.12 -10.74 17.16
N ASN A 78 7.80 -9.69 16.71
CA ASN A 78 8.07 -8.48 17.50
C ASN A 78 6.92 -7.46 17.41
N SER A 79 5.86 -7.73 16.63
CA SER A 79 4.76 -6.80 16.44
C SER A 79 3.89 -6.69 17.70
N VAL A 80 3.23 -5.54 17.88
CA VAL A 80 2.38 -5.31 19.05
C VAL A 80 1.14 -6.19 18.95
N GLY A 81 0.89 -7.04 19.96
CA GLY A 81 -0.30 -7.88 20.04
C GLY A 81 -0.57 -8.68 18.77
N ARG A 82 -1.73 -8.46 18.15
CA ARG A 82 -2.18 -9.08 16.90
C ARG A 82 -2.14 -8.11 15.72
N SER A 83 -1.21 -7.16 15.73
CA SER A 83 -1.05 -6.17 14.64
C SER A 83 -0.43 -6.76 13.37
N PHE A 84 0.35 -7.85 13.49
CA PHE A 84 0.94 -8.61 12.38
C PHE A 84 1.74 -7.72 11.41
N ARG A 85 2.71 -6.97 11.93
CA ARG A 85 3.58 -6.06 11.14
C ARG A 85 5.01 -6.55 11.08
N GLY A 86 5.69 -6.35 9.96
CA GLY A 86 7.10 -6.69 9.78
C GLY A 86 7.35 -7.93 8.94
N TYR A 87 8.54 -8.50 9.07
CA TYR A 87 9.05 -9.59 8.25
C TYR A 87 8.53 -10.97 8.68
N GLU A 88 8.00 -11.73 7.71
CA GLU A 88 7.70 -13.15 7.83
C GLU A 88 8.73 -13.97 7.01
N PRO A 89 9.53 -14.83 7.65
CA PRO A 89 10.36 -15.78 6.92
C PRO A 89 9.50 -16.86 6.21
N PRO A 90 10.08 -17.61 5.26
CA PRO A 90 9.42 -18.75 4.64
C PRO A 90 8.92 -19.77 5.67
N GLY A 91 7.82 -20.44 5.37
CA GLY A 91 7.29 -21.53 6.19
C GLY A 91 6.33 -21.09 7.30
N ILE A 92 6.09 -19.79 7.49
CA ILE A 92 5.24 -19.27 8.58
C ILE A 92 3.74 -19.45 8.30
N GLN A 93 3.30 -19.28 7.06
CA GLN A 93 1.89 -19.30 6.71
C GLN A 93 1.45 -20.66 6.14
N THR A 94 0.45 -21.26 6.78
CA THR A 94 -0.25 -22.47 6.31
C THR A 94 -1.74 -22.17 6.22
N HIS A 95 -2.31 -22.28 5.01
CA HIS A 95 -3.69 -21.84 4.75
C HIS A 95 -4.76 -22.81 5.25
N GLN A 96 -4.42 -24.10 5.39
CA GLN A 96 -5.33 -25.14 5.86
C GLN A 96 -4.55 -26.27 6.54
N GLU A 97 -5.15 -26.87 7.55
CA GLU A 97 -4.59 -28.06 8.21
C GLU A 97 -4.30 -29.18 7.19
N GLY A 98 -3.11 -29.76 7.29
CA GLY A 98 -2.65 -30.82 6.38
C GLY A 98 -1.99 -30.33 5.09
N LEU A 99 -1.95 -29.03 4.81
CA LEU A 99 -1.16 -28.48 3.70
C LEU A 99 0.28 -28.14 4.13
N LEU A 100 1.19 -28.14 3.16
CA LEU A 100 2.54 -27.62 3.36
C LEU A 100 2.51 -26.09 3.49
N PRO A 101 3.41 -25.50 4.27
CA PRO A 101 3.46 -24.05 4.41
C PRO A 101 3.99 -23.37 3.15
N ASP A 102 3.68 -22.08 3.03
CA ASP A 102 4.16 -21.23 1.94
C ASP A 102 5.70 -21.10 1.97
N THR A 103 6.34 -21.20 0.80
CA THR A 103 7.80 -21.03 0.65
C THR A 103 8.23 -19.58 0.42
N LYS A 104 7.29 -18.64 0.41
CA LYS A 104 7.56 -17.22 0.27
C LYS A 104 7.98 -16.60 1.60
N GLU A 105 8.89 -15.65 1.51
CA GLU A 105 9.05 -14.63 2.55
C GLU A 105 8.11 -13.44 2.27
N CYS A 106 7.74 -12.70 3.32
CA CYS A 106 6.83 -11.57 3.23
C CYS A 106 7.27 -10.43 4.15
N PHE A 107 6.85 -9.21 3.82
CA PHE A 107 6.97 -8.07 4.72
C PHE A 107 5.60 -7.40 4.83
N ILE A 108 4.96 -7.53 5.98
CA ILE A 108 3.58 -7.09 6.20
C ILE A 108 3.58 -5.66 6.74
N VAL A 109 2.87 -4.80 6.00
CA VAL A 109 2.66 -3.39 6.34
C VAL A 109 1.16 -3.13 6.36
N GLY A 110 0.71 -2.23 7.22
CA GLY A 110 -0.62 -1.65 7.10
C GLY A 110 -0.63 -0.18 7.47
N HIS A 111 -1.81 0.35 7.78
CA HIS A 111 -1.96 1.74 8.24
C HIS A 111 -1.08 1.98 9.47
N GLU A 112 -0.39 3.12 9.49
CA GLU A 112 0.47 3.51 10.60
C GLU A 112 -0.41 3.89 11.80
N VAL A 113 -0.40 3.05 12.84
CA VAL A 113 -1.16 3.28 14.07
C VAL A 113 -0.16 3.38 15.21
N PRO A 114 -0.05 4.54 15.89
CA PRO A 114 0.89 4.71 16.99
C PRO A 114 0.66 3.69 18.10
N ALA A 115 1.72 3.31 18.81
CA ALA A 115 1.61 2.38 19.94
C ALA A 115 0.69 2.88 21.06
N THR A 116 0.49 4.20 21.15
CA THR A 116 -0.40 4.86 22.12
C THR A 116 -1.88 4.86 21.73
N ASP A 117 -2.21 4.40 20.51
CA ASP A 117 -3.60 4.29 20.08
C ASP A 117 -4.34 3.23 20.92
N PRO A 118 -5.60 3.48 21.36
CA PRO A 118 -6.37 2.52 22.14
C PRO A 118 -6.56 1.15 21.48
N GLU A 119 -6.58 1.10 20.14
CA GLU A 119 -6.74 -0.12 19.36
C GLU A 119 -5.39 -0.77 18.99
N SER A 120 -4.26 -0.20 19.42
CA SER A 120 -2.94 -0.77 19.19
C SER A 120 -2.84 -2.17 19.80
N GLY A 121 -2.45 -3.14 18.98
CA GLY A 121 -2.35 -4.54 19.35
C GLY A 121 -3.61 -5.37 19.09
N THR A 122 -4.71 -4.75 18.63
CA THR A 122 -5.85 -5.50 18.10
C THR A 122 -5.55 -6.04 16.70
N PHE A 123 -6.48 -6.81 16.14
CA PHE A 123 -6.27 -7.49 14.86
C PHE A 123 -5.92 -6.51 13.74
N SER A 124 -4.72 -6.67 13.16
CA SER A 124 -4.19 -5.82 12.08
C SER A 124 -4.06 -4.33 12.42
N THR A 125 -3.98 -3.98 13.71
CA THR A 125 -3.89 -2.59 14.19
C THR A 125 -2.70 -2.41 15.11
N GLY A 126 -1.78 -1.53 14.73
CA GLY A 126 -0.57 -1.23 15.49
C GLY A 126 0.54 -0.66 14.60
N PRO A 127 1.68 -0.27 15.21
CA PRO A 127 2.78 0.38 14.50
C PRO A 127 3.46 -0.60 13.55
N ASN A 128 3.90 -0.11 12.38
CA ASN A 128 4.69 -0.92 11.47
C ASN A 128 6.11 -1.14 12.01
N LEU A 129 6.67 -2.33 11.79
CA LEU A 129 8.05 -2.64 12.17
C LEU A 129 9.01 -2.31 11.02
N TRP A 130 9.48 -1.06 10.96
CA TRP A 130 10.42 -0.63 9.93
C TRP A 130 11.88 -1.01 10.23
N PRO A 131 12.68 -1.45 9.24
CA PRO A 131 14.09 -1.75 9.44
C PRO A 131 14.86 -0.54 9.99
N ALA A 132 15.74 -0.77 10.96
CA ALA A 132 16.58 0.29 11.51
C ALA A 132 17.59 0.78 10.45
N ALA A 133 17.59 2.08 10.17
CA ALA A 133 18.61 2.76 9.38
C ALA A 133 18.99 4.06 10.11
N GLU A 134 20.25 4.50 9.99
CA GLU A 134 20.78 5.73 10.61
C GLU A 134 20.05 7.02 10.19
N GLY A 135 19.16 6.95 9.21
CA GLY A 135 18.09 7.91 8.95
C GLY A 135 16.93 7.12 8.34
N HIS A 136 15.71 7.43 8.75
CA HIS A 136 14.49 6.68 8.40
C HIS A 136 14.36 6.55 6.87
N ARG A 137 14.83 5.41 6.36
CA ARG A 137 14.60 4.94 5.00
C ARG A 137 13.33 4.10 5.03
N TYR A 138 12.58 4.13 3.93
CA TYR A 138 11.33 3.41 3.70
C TYR A 138 10.10 4.08 4.33
N SER A 139 9.60 5.11 3.66
CA SER A 139 8.15 5.24 3.55
C SER A 139 7.74 4.40 2.35
N VAL A 140 7.20 3.21 2.60
CA VAL A 140 6.29 2.58 1.66
C VAL A 140 4.89 2.94 2.13
N PRO A 141 4.33 4.10 1.75
CA PRO A 141 2.91 4.30 1.91
C PRO A 141 2.22 3.37 0.90
N PHE A 142 1.69 2.24 1.38
CA PHE A 142 0.81 1.45 0.52
C PHE A 142 -0.56 2.11 0.46
N PHE A 143 -0.81 2.65 -0.73
CA PHE A 143 -2.05 2.59 -1.50
C PHE A 143 -3.36 2.41 -0.72
N LEU A 144 -4.02 3.55 -0.46
CA LEU A 144 -5.49 3.58 -0.45
C LEU A 144 -6.09 4.49 -1.54
N ASN A 145 -5.31 5.06 -2.47
CA ASN A 145 -5.93 5.67 -3.65
C ASN A 145 -5.05 5.97 -4.87
N GLY A 146 -3.75 5.65 -4.88
CA GLY A 146 -2.89 5.87 -6.06
C GLY A 146 -2.78 7.32 -6.59
N GLN A 147 -3.39 8.30 -5.91
CA GLN A 147 -3.51 9.67 -6.41
C GLN A 147 -2.97 10.65 -5.37
N LEU A 148 -1.72 11.10 -5.55
CA LEU A 148 -1.13 12.17 -4.73
C LEU A 148 -1.93 13.48 -4.83
N GLY A 149 -2.70 13.68 -5.90
CA GLY A 149 -3.64 14.81 -6.02
C GLY A 149 -4.98 14.60 -5.31
N LEU A 150 -5.19 13.49 -4.59
CA LEU A 150 -6.44 13.25 -3.89
C LEU A 150 -6.62 14.31 -2.79
N ARG A 151 -7.71 15.05 -2.87
CA ARG A 151 -8.22 15.83 -1.74
C ARG A 151 -9.00 14.90 -0.83
N CYS A 152 -8.57 14.81 0.42
CA CYS A 152 -9.27 14.06 1.45
C CYS A 152 -9.44 14.91 2.70
N LYS A 153 -10.50 14.63 3.45
CA LYS A 153 -10.68 15.16 4.80
C LYS A 153 -9.90 14.30 5.77
N ALA A 154 -9.17 14.94 6.68
CA ALA A 154 -8.56 14.29 7.83
C ALA A 154 -9.66 13.56 8.63
N LEU A 155 -9.40 12.30 8.95
CA LEU A 155 -10.36 11.43 9.64
C LEU A 155 -10.35 11.63 11.17
N ASP A 156 -9.57 12.58 11.67
CA ASP A 156 -9.42 12.95 13.09
C ASP A 156 -10.57 13.83 13.62
N GLY A 157 -11.61 14.04 12.82
CA GLY A 157 -12.76 14.87 13.19
C GLY A 157 -12.48 16.37 13.12
N SER A 158 -11.27 16.81 12.75
CA SER A 158 -10.91 18.23 12.62
C SER A 158 -11.61 18.92 11.44
N GLY A 159 -12.06 18.14 10.45
CA GLY A 159 -12.62 18.65 9.20
C GLY A 159 -11.58 19.27 8.28
N VAL A 160 -10.28 19.18 8.59
CA VAL A 160 -9.19 19.70 7.76
C VAL A 160 -9.14 18.94 6.44
N GLU A 161 -9.29 19.66 5.33
CA GLU A 161 -9.02 19.11 4.01
C GLU A 161 -7.53 19.22 3.68
N THR A 162 -6.97 18.13 3.15
CA THR A 162 -5.60 18.12 2.67
C THR A 162 -5.51 17.42 1.33
N VAL A 163 -4.55 17.83 0.51
CA VAL A 163 -4.16 17.06 -0.67
C VAL A 163 -3.13 16.05 -0.19
N VAL A 164 -3.36 14.75 -0.44
CA VAL A 164 -2.50 13.66 0.01
C VAL A 164 -1.02 13.95 -0.28
N GLY A 165 -0.70 14.44 -1.48
CA GLY A 165 0.65 14.79 -1.90
C GLY A 165 1.22 16.02 -1.20
N GLU A 166 0.40 17.01 -0.85
CA GLU A 166 0.82 18.20 -0.10
C GLU A 166 1.06 17.87 1.37
N HIS A 167 0.19 17.04 1.96
CA HIS A 167 0.38 16.49 3.29
C HIS A 167 1.69 15.72 3.36
N ILE A 168 1.90 14.80 2.41
CA ILE A 168 3.14 14.01 2.29
C ILE A 168 4.35 14.94 2.13
N ARG A 169 4.31 15.91 1.20
CA ARG A 169 5.40 16.86 0.97
C ARG A 169 5.69 17.72 2.20
N GLY A 170 4.67 18.23 2.89
CA GLY A 170 4.83 19.02 4.11
C GLY A 170 5.52 18.22 5.21
N ARG A 171 5.08 16.98 5.42
CA ARG A 171 5.73 16.04 6.35
C ARG A 171 7.16 15.73 5.93
N LEU A 172 7.45 15.61 4.64
CA LEU A 172 8.82 15.42 4.11
C LEU A 172 9.71 16.65 4.38
N ILE A 173 9.23 17.87 4.14
CA ILE A 173 9.99 19.11 4.40
C ILE A 173 10.31 19.24 5.89
N GLU A 174 9.31 19.03 6.75
CA GLU A 174 9.47 19.04 8.21
C GLU A 174 10.46 17.97 8.69
N THR A 175 10.46 16.81 8.03
CA THR A 175 11.37 15.69 8.36
C THR A 175 12.80 15.91 7.82
N MET A 176 12.98 16.63 6.71
CA MET A 176 14.25 16.79 5.99
C MET A 176 15.05 18.06 6.36
N GLY A 177 14.47 19.02 7.09
CA GLY A 177 15.13 20.26 7.49
C GLY A 177 15.64 21.09 6.28
N VAL A 178 16.88 21.60 6.36
CA VAL A 178 17.49 22.50 5.34
C VAL A 178 17.52 21.87 3.93
N THR A 179 17.67 20.54 3.82
CA THR A 179 17.64 19.83 2.53
C THR A 179 16.22 19.79 1.93
N GLY A 180 15.20 19.83 2.78
CA GLY A 180 13.78 19.83 2.41
C GLY A 180 13.31 21.12 1.75
N GLU A 181 14.01 22.25 1.93
CA GLU A 181 13.64 23.52 1.26
C GLU A 181 13.71 23.43 -0.27
N ARG A 182 14.44 22.44 -0.81
CA ARG A 182 14.53 22.15 -2.25
C ARG A 182 13.27 21.46 -2.83
N LEU A 183 12.32 21.10 -1.97
CA LEU A 183 11.04 20.49 -2.33
C LEU A 183 9.86 21.49 -2.30
N ARG A 184 10.11 22.77 -1.93
CA ARG A 184 9.15 23.87 -2.15
C ARG A 184 8.98 24.12 -3.63
#